data_AF-A0A4Q3DXY5-F1
#
_entry.id   AF-A0A4Q3DXY5-F1
#
_cell.length_a   1.000
_cell.length_b   1.000
_cell.length_c   1.000
_cell.angle_alpha   90.00
_cell.angle_beta   90.00
_cell.angle_gamma   90.00
#
_symmetry.space_group_name_H-M   'P 1'
#
loop_
_entity.id
_entity.type
_entity.pdbx_description
1 polymer ?
#
loop_
_entity_poly.entity_id
_entity_poly.type
_entity_poly.pdbx_seq_one_letter_code
_entity_poly.pdbx_strand_id
1 'polypeptide(L)' 'MKNLLYVFCLLVIAASSQAQLTPFEKDPQKNTTATYPQIVSYYQQLDKQYDQLKVYNIGTTDAGKPLQLIVLS' A
#
# COMPACT_ATOMS: atom_id res chain seq x y z
N MET A 1 18.10 -29.97 19.23
CA MET A 1 16.97 -29.03 19.14
C MET A 1 17.37 -27.56 19.33
N LYS A 2 18.24 -27.19 20.29
CA LYS A 2 18.74 -25.80 20.44
C LYS A 2 19.34 -25.21 19.16
N ASN A 3 20.10 -25.98 18.38
CA ASN A 3 20.70 -25.50 17.13
C ASN A 3 19.64 -25.12 16.08
N LEU A 4 18.50 -25.82 16.05
CA LEU A 4 17.38 -25.48 15.18
C LEU A 4 16.70 -24.18 15.64
N LEU A 5 16.60 -23.96 16.96
CA LEU A 5 16.08 -22.71 17.54
C LEU A 5 16.98 -21.51 17.18
N TYR A 6 18.31 -21.66 17.23
CA TYR A 6 19.23 -20.59 16.86
C TYR A 6 19.16 -20.24 15.37
N VAL A 7 19.02 -21.25 14.49
CA VAL A 7 18.79 -21.03 13.05
C VAL A 7 17.46 -20.32 12.81
N PHE A 8 16.40 -20.72 13.51
CA PHE A 8 15.10 -20.06 13.42
C PHE A 8 15.16 -18.59 13.88
N CYS A 9 15.82 -18.30 15.00
CA CYS A 9 16.04 -16.90 15.45
C CYS A 9 16.82 -16.07 14.42
N LEU A 10 17.88 -16.63 13.82
CA LEU A 10 18.66 -15.95 12.78
C LEU A 10 17.82 -15.63 11.53
N LEU A 11 16.93 -16.55 11.13
CA LEU A 11 16.02 -16.34 10.00
C LEU A 11 14.97 -15.25 10.26
N VAL A 12 14.43 -15.17 11.49
CA VAL A 12 13.48 -14.12 11.87
C VAL A 12 14.16 -12.75 11.90
N ILE A 13 15.40 -12.66 12.39
CA ILE A 13 16.18 -11.39 12.39
C ILE A 13 16.53 -10.94 10.96
N ALA A 14 16.75 -11.88 10.04
CA ALA A 14 17.04 -11.58 8.64
C ALA A 14 15.79 -11.20 7.81
N ALA A 15 14.57 -11.37 8.36
CA ALA A 15 13.36 -10.98 7.67
C ALA A 15 13.22 -9.45 7.64
N SER A 16 13.25 -8.87 6.44
CA SER A 16 12.98 -7.44 6.24
C SER A 16 11.50 -7.23 5.90
N SER A 17 10.85 -6.29 6.57
CA SER A 17 9.50 -5.86 6.20
C SER A 17 9.56 -5.04 4.91
N GLN A 18 8.84 -5.47 3.89
CA GLN A 18 8.65 -4.69 2.67
C GLN A 18 7.42 -3.80 2.85
N ALA A 19 7.61 -2.49 2.72
CA ALA A 19 6.50 -1.55 2.66
C ALA A 19 6.14 -1.25 1.20
N GLN A 20 4.88 -0.87 0.94
CA GLN A 20 4.49 -0.34 -0.36
C GLN A 20 5.28 0.96 -0.65
N LEU A 21 5.92 1.02 -1.82
CA LEU A 21 6.59 2.22 -2.29
C LEU A 21 5.69 3.03 -3.22
N THR A 22 5.61 4.34 -2.96
CA THR A 22 4.92 5.31 -3.81
C THR A 22 5.70 5.60 -5.11
N PRO A 23 5.06 6.15 -6.17
CA PRO A 23 5.77 6.59 -7.37
C PRO A 23 6.92 7.58 -7.09
N PHE A 24 6.73 8.46 -6.10
CA PHE A 24 7.77 9.37 -5.62
C PHE A 24 8.96 8.62 -5.04
N GLU A 25 8.72 7.59 -4.21
CA GLU A 25 9.80 6.84 -3.58
C GLU A 25 10.58 5.98 -4.57
N LYS A 26 9.88 5.43 -5.57
CA LYS A 26 10.48 4.63 -6.64
C LYS A 26 11.32 5.46 -7.60
N ASP A 27 11.06 6.74 -7.74
CA ASP A 27 11.82 7.64 -8.59
C ASP A 27 13.17 7.99 -7.93
N PRO A 28 14.32 7.68 -8.57
CA PRO A 28 15.63 8.09 -8.07
C PRO A 28 15.78 9.60 -7.92
N GLN A 29 15.10 10.40 -8.75
CA GLN A 29 15.15 11.86 -8.75
C GLN A 29 14.12 12.50 -7.82
N LYS A 30 13.21 11.69 -7.24
CA LYS A 30 12.13 12.16 -6.35
C LYS A 30 11.27 13.26 -6.99
N ASN A 31 10.98 13.17 -8.29
CA ASN A 31 10.24 14.18 -9.05
C ASN A 31 9.01 13.60 -9.77
N THR A 32 8.55 12.43 -9.35
CA THR A 32 7.40 11.75 -9.94
C THR A 32 6.23 11.73 -8.96
N THR A 33 5.07 12.25 -9.40
CA THR A 33 3.81 12.17 -8.65
C THR A 33 2.94 11.05 -9.20
N ALA A 34 2.10 10.46 -8.35
CA ALA A 34 1.16 9.43 -8.76
C ALA A 34 0.11 9.99 -9.74
N THR A 35 -0.19 9.21 -10.78
CA THR A 35 -1.31 9.48 -11.70
C THR A 35 -2.64 9.02 -11.10
N TYR A 36 -3.75 9.58 -11.58
CA TYR A 36 -5.08 9.17 -11.12
C TYR A 36 -5.32 7.64 -11.20
N PRO A 37 -5.02 6.94 -12.31
CA PRO A 37 -5.19 5.48 -12.36
C PRO A 37 -4.33 4.72 -11.35
N GLN A 38 -3.11 5.22 -11.06
CA GLN A 38 -2.23 4.61 -10.06
C GLN A 38 -2.82 4.75 -8.65
N ILE A 39 -3.36 5.92 -8.30
CA ILE A 39 -4.00 6.15 -6.99
C ILE A 39 -5.23 5.26 -6.81
N VAL A 40 -6.10 5.20 -7.83
CA VAL A 40 -7.31 4.36 -7.78
C VAL A 40 -6.94 2.88 -7.59
N SER A 41 -5.98 2.37 -8.38
CA SER A 41 -5.52 0.98 -8.27
C SER A 41 -4.90 0.68 -6.90
N TYR A 42 -4.10 1.61 -6.38
CA TYR A 42 -3.44 1.47 -5.09
C TYR A 42 -4.45 1.29 -3.94
N TYR A 43 -5.41 2.19 -3.81
CA TYR A 43 -6.40 2.10 -2.72
C TYR A 43 -7.38 0.94 -2.90
N GLN A 44 -7.72 0.56 -4.13
CA GLN A 44 -8.53 -0.64 -4.38
C GLN A 44 -7.82 -1.93 -3.97
N GLN A 45 -6.49 -2.00 -4.12
CA GLN A 45 -5.72 -3.14 -3.63
C GLN A 45 -5.71 -3.18 -2.10
N LEU A 46 -5.55 -2.03 -1.44
CA LEU A 46 -5.57 -1.95 0.02
C LEU A 46 -6.93 -2.34 0.61
N ASP A 47 -8.05 -1.92 0.02
CA ASP A 47 -9.39 -2.29 0.48
C ASP A 47 -9.64 -3.80 0.43
N LYS A 48 -9.08 -4.46 -0.60
CA LYS A 48 -9.13 -5.92 -0.76
C LYS A 48 -8.23 -6.66 0.23
N GLN A 49 -7.13 -6.04 0.64
CA GLN A 49 -6.10 -6.69 1.45
C GLN A 49 -6.34 -6.49 2.96
N TYR A 50 -6.95 -5.38 3.35
CA TYR A 50 -7.10 -4.98 4.75
C TYR A 50 -8.55 -4.65 5.07
N ASP A 51 -9.15 -5.40 6.00
CA ASP A 51 -10.54 -5.18 6.43
C ASP A 51 -10.76 -3.79 7.05
N GLN A 52 -9.71 -3.23 7.65
CA GLN A 52 -9.69 -1.91 8.30
C GLN A 52 -9.72 -0.74 7.31
N LEU A 53 -9.36 -0.99 6.03
CA LEU A 53 -9.39 0.03 5.00
C LEU A 53 -10.60 -0.22 4.10
N LYS A 54 -11.39 0.83 3.87
CA LYS A 54 -12.58 0.78 3.01
C LYS A 54 -12.58 1.95 2.03
N VAL A 55 -12.94 1.67 0.78
CA VAL A 55 -13.05 2.67 -0.29
C VAL A 55 -14.50 2.82 -0.71
N TYR A 56 -15.06 4.01 -0.52
CA TYR A 56 -16.43 4.34 -0.90
C TYR A 56 -16.45 5.30 -2.08
N ASN A 57 -17.31 5.02 -3.07
CA ASN A 57 -17.64 6.00 -4.11
C ASN A 57 -18.85 6.81 -3.63
N ILE A 58 -18.65 8.09 -3.36
CA ILE A 58 -19.68 8.96 -2.76
C ILE A 58 -20.29 9.96 -3.74
N GLY A 59 -19.87 9.93 -5.01
CA GLY A 59 -20.39 10.79 -6.05
C GLY A 59 -19.46 10.91 -7.25
N THR A 60 -19.66 11.96 -8.04
CA THR A 60 -18.86 12.28 -9.22
C THR A 60 -18.26 13.67 -9.05
N THR A 61 -17.00 13.84 -9.43
CA THR A 61 -16.30 15.13 -9.45
C THR A 61 -16.69 15.96 -10.67
N ASP A 62 -16.31 17.23 -10.68
CA ASP A 62 -16.39 18.13 -11.84
C ASP A 62 -15.65 17.60 -13.08
N ALA A 63 -14.57 16.84 -12.88
CA ALA A 63 -13.82 16.14 -13.93
C ALA A 63 -14.48 14.84 -14.42
N GLY A 64 -15.69 14.49 -13.95
CA GLY A 64 -16.41 13.28 -14.36
C GLY A 64 -15.83 11.98 -13.80
N LYS A 65 -15.02 12.05 -12.74
CA LYS A 65 -14.42 10.87 -12.07
C LYS A 65 -15.13 10.56 -10.75
N PRO A 66 -15.11 9.32 -10.25
CA PRO A 66 -15.65 9.02 -8.93
C PRO A 66 -14.96 9.85 -7.83
N LEU A 67 -15.75 10.50 -6.98
CA LEU A 67 -15.28 11.04 -5.71
C LEU A 67 -15.16 9.89 -4.71
N GLN A 68 -13.93 9.52 -4.37
CA GLN A 68 -13.64 8.38 -3.51
C GLN A 68 -13.32 8.84 -2.09
N LEU A 69 -14.01 8.27 -1.10
CA LEU A 69 -13.75 8.43 0.32
C LEU A 69 -12.99 7.21 0.83
N ILE A 70 -11.82 7.43 1.42
CA ILE A 70 -10.99 6.39 2.02
C ILE A 70 -11.18 6.46 3.53
N VAL A 71 -11.64 5.37 4.15
CA VAL A 71 -11.79 5.26 5.61
C VAL A 71 -10.81 4.22 6.11
N LEU A 72 -10.07 4.57 7.18
CA LEU A 72 -9.19 3.68 7.92
C LEU A 72 -9.64 3.68 9.38
N SER A 73 -10.07 2.53 9.89
CA SER A 73 -10.68 2.40 11.23
C SER A 73 -10.44 1.02 11.84
#